data_AF-A0A3M1LP68-F1
#
_entry.id   AF-A0A3M1LP68-F1
#
_cell.length_a   1.000
_cell.length_b   1.000
_cell.length_c   1.000
_cell.angle_alpha   90.00
_cell.angle_beta   90.00
_cell.angle_gamma   90.00
#
_symmetry.space_group_name_H-M   'P 1'
#
loop_
_entity.id
_entity.type
_entity.pdbx_description
1 polymer ?
#
loop_
_entity_poly.entity_id
_entity_poly.type
_entity_poly.pdbx_seq_one_letter_code
_entity_poly.pdbx_strand_id
1 'polypeptide(L)'
;MSGINKGILYGAGVSTVIAGILHLVLVPNVINFNVNTAIFFLVSGILQIFWFWPTVKMHHKAWYYVGIAGTIILIGLWAGTRVENPITQRALPINPLGIAVETFQVAYIALASIILAKWSETKAKAKMH
;
A
#
# COMPACT_ATOMS: atom_id res chain seq x y z
N MET A 1 12.45 -0.76 -19.25
CA MET A 1 11.57 0.25 -18.63
C MET A 1 11.83 1.68 -19.13
N SER A 2 12.48 1.87 -20.28
CA SER A 2 12.86 3.20 -20.80
C SER A 2 11.70 4.14 -21.14
N GLY A 3 10.44 3.67 -21.13
CA GLY A 3 9.24 4.50 -21.33
C GLY A 3 8.47 4.89 -20.06
N ILE A 4 8.86 4.43 -18.86
CA ILE A 4 8.15 4.75 -17.61
C ILE A 4 8.82 5.94 -16.92
N ASN A 5 8.05 6.99 -16.66
CA ASN A 5 8.54 8.20 -15.98
C ASN A 5 9.05 7.86 -14.58
N LYS A 6 10.31 8.19 -14.29
CA LYS A 6 10.96 7.97 -12.99
C LYS A 6 10.17 8.61 -11.83
N GLY A 7 9.55 9.76 -12.05
CA GLY A 7 8.69 10.43 -11.06
C GLY A 7 7.51 9.57 -10.61
N ILE A 8 6.90 8.79 -11.50
CA ILE A 8 5.79 7.88 -11.13
C ILE A 8 6.32 6.71 -10.29
N LEU A 9 7.49 6.15 -10.62
CA LEU A 9 8.13 5.09 -9.85
C LEU A 9 8.49 5.56 -8.44
N TYR A 10 9.15 6.72 -8.33
CA TYR A 10 9.49 7.28 -7.03
C TYR A 10 8.26 7.74 -6.26
N GLY A 11 7.25 8.32 -6.91
CA GLY A 11 5.99 8.69 -6.28
C GLY A 11 5.27 7.49 -5.67
N ALA A 12 5.18 6.37 -6.40
CA ALA A 12 4.64 5.13 -5.88
C ALA A 12 5.47 4.62 -4.70
N GLY A 13 6.79 4.51 -4.87
CA GLY A 13 7.70 4.07 -3.81
C GLY A 13 7.58 4.90 -2.54
N VAL A 14 7.63 6.23 -2.65
CA VAL A 14 7.52 7.14 -1.49
C VAL A 14 6.16 7.03 -0.82
N SER A 15 5.06 6.89 -1.60
CA SER A 15 3.73 6.72 -1.04
C SER A 15 3.63 5.49 -0.13
N THR A 16 4.15 4.34 -0.58
CA THR A 16 4.15 3.13 0.25
C THR A 16 5.06 3.24 1.48
N VAL A 17 6.20 3.96 1.37
CA VAL A 17 7.07 4.24 2.52
C VAL A 17 6.35 5.09 3.56
N ILE A 18 5.68 6.17 3.15
CA ILE A 18 4.95 7.04 4.08
C ILE A 18 3.83 6.24 4.77
N ALA A 19 3.04 5.48 4.00
CA ALA A 19 2.01 4.61 4.58
C ALA A 19 2.60 3.62 5.59
N GLY A 20 3.75 3.02 5.28
CA GLY A 20 4.46 2.11 6.18
C GLY A 20 4.97 2.77 7.46
N ILE A 21 5.56 3.97 7.37
CA ILE A 21 5.98 4.75 8.54
C ILE A 21 4.79 5.08 9.43
N LEU A 22 3.66 5.50 8.85
CA LEU A 22 2.45 5.82 9.61
C LEU A 22 1.88 4.59 10.33
N HIS A 23 1.97 3.40 9.73
CA HIS A 23 1.65 2.14 10.44
C HIS A 23 2.58 1.91 11.65
N LEU A 24 3.90 2.12 11.48
CA LEU A 24 4.85 1.94 12.58
C LEU A 24 4.61 2.93 13.73
N VAL A 25 4.19 4.16 13.43
CA VAL A 25 3.83 5.16 14.45
C VAL A 25 2.63 4.72 15.30
N LEU A 26 1.75 3.86 14.79
CA LEU A 26 0.62 3.34 15.56
C LEU A 26 1.02 2.25 16.57
N VAL A 27 2.14 1.56 16.38
CA VAL A 27 2.54 0.41 17.20
C VAL A 27 2.62 0.75 18.70
N PRO A 28 3.32 1.82 19.14
CA PRO A 28 3.42 2.16 20.57
C PRO A 28 2.06 2.47 21.21
N ASN A 29 1.10 2.96 20.43
CA ASN A 29 -0.22 3.36 20.93
C ASN A 29 -1.11 2.15 21.25
N VAL A 30 -0.82 0.97 20.68
CA VAL A 30 -1.66 -0.21 20.80
C VAL A 30 -0.97 -1.40 21.46
N ILE A 31 0.36 -1.41 21.57
CA ILE A 31 1.12 -2.58 22.05
C ILE A 31 0.73 -3.04 23.46
N ASN A 32 0.39 -2.12 24.36
CA ASN A 32 -0.01 -2.44 25.73
C ASN A 32 -1.49 -2.84 25.87
N PHE A 33 -2.31 -2.60 24.83
CA PHE A 33 -3.76 -2.85 24.87
C PHE A 33 -4.16 -4.03 23.99
N ASN A 34 -3.49 -4.22 22.86
CA ASN A 34 -3.78 -5.27 21.89
C ASN A 34 -2.51 -5.61 21.08
N VAL A 35 -1.77 -6.61 21.56
CA VAL A 35 -0.53 -7.08 20.94
C VAL A 35 -0.76 -7.55 19.51
N ASN A 36 -1.88 -8.19 19.20
CA ASN A 36 -2.18 -8.66 17.83
C ASN A 36 -2.30 -7.49 16.84
N THR A 37 -2.97 -6.42 17.25
CA THR A 37 -3.08 -5.18 16.45
C THR A 37 -1.72 -4.49 16.31
N ALA A 38 -0.92 -4.50 17.37
CA ALA A 38 0.45 -3.98 17.33
C ALA A 38 1.34 -4.75 16.35
N ILE A 39 1.29 -6.09 16.38
CA ILE A 39 2.00 -6.96 15.43
C ILE A 39 1.53 -6.69 14.01
N PHE A 40 0.22 -6.57 13.80
CA PHE A 40 -0.35 -6.24 12.50
C PHE A 40 0.25 -4.93 11.95
N PHE A 41 0.24 -3.84 12.72
CA PHE A 41 0.81 -2.56 12.31
C PHE A 41 2.32 -2.61 12.11
N LEU A 42 3.04 -3.37 12.95
CA LEU A 42 4.49 -3.57 12.81
C LEU A 42 4.83 -4.28 11.50
N VAL A 43 4.21 -5.43 11.25
CA VAL A 43 4.47 -6.26 10.07
C VAL A 43 4.05 -5.54 8.80
N SER A 44 2.84 -4.98 8.76
CA SER A 44 2.35 -4.23 7.60
C SER A 44 3.17 -2.95 7.35
N GLY A 45 3.66 -2.28 8.39
CA GLY A 45 4.54 -1.12 8.28
C GLY A 45 5.89 -1.47 7.64
N ILE A 46 6.56 -2.51 8.14
CA ILE A 46 7.82 -3.00 7.58
C ILE A 46 7.62 -3.46 6.14
N LEU A 47 6.55 -4.21 5.86
CA LEU A 47 6.29 -4.74 4.52
C LEU A 47 6.03 -3.62 3.51
N GLN A 48 5.31 -2.56 3.89
CA GLN A 48 5.10 -1.39 3.04
C GLN A 48 6.39 -0.62 2.75
N ILE A 49 7.24 -0.43 3.76
CA ILE A 49 8.58 0.17 3.56
C ILE A 49 9.43 -0.70 2.62
N PHE A 50 9.46 -2.02 2.86
CA PHE A 50 10.15 -2.97 1.98
C PHE A 50 9.68 -2.82 0.53
N TRP A 51 8.39 -2.55 0.31
CA TRP A 51 7.80 -2.44 -1.02
C TRP A 51 8.29 -1.25 -1.86
N PHE A 52 9.05 -0.32 -1.26
CA PHE A 52 9.80 0.68 -2.00
C PHE A 52 10.78 0.06 -3.00
N TRP A 53 11.58 -0.89 -2.53
CA TRP A 53 12.64 -1.50 -3.33
C TRP A 53 12.11 -2.19 -4.60
N PRO A 54 11.12 -3.12 -4.53
CA PRO A 54 10.60 -3.75 -5.72
C PRO A 54 9.89 -2.76 -6.65
N THR A 55 9.26 -1.71 -6.10
CA THR A 55 8.60 -0.67 -6.91
C THR A 55 9.60 0.15 -7.72
N VAL A 56 10.75 0.53 -7.14
CA VAL A 56 11.69 1.45 -7.80
C VAL A 56 12.76 0.70 -8.61
N LYS A 57 13.20 -0.45 -8.12
CA LYS A 57 14.41 -1.14 -8.64
C LYS A 57 14.12 -2.45 -9.35
N MET A 58 13.04 -3.14 -8.99
CA MET A 58 12.76 -4.44 -9.60
C MET A 58 11.91 -4.28 -10.86
N HIS A 59 12.43 -4.77 -11.97
CA HIS A 59 11.79 -4.68 -13.27
C HIS A 59 10.96 -5.94 -13.58
N HIS A 60 10.09 -6.34 -12.65
CA HIS A 60 9.17 -7.47 -12.87
C HIS A 60 7.74 -7.13 -12.44
N LYS A 61 6.79 -7.30 -13.36
CA LYS A 61 5.36 -6.94 -13.17
C LYS A 61 4.69 -7.60 -11.96
N ALA A 62 5.11 -8.81 -11.58
CA ALA A 62 4.57 -9.51 -10.39
C ALA A 62 4.67 -8.68 -9.10
N TRP A 63 5.73 -7.89 -8.93
CA TRP A 63 5.90 -7.05 -7.75
C TRP A 63 4.82 -5.97 -7.62
N TYR A 64 4.36 -5.43 -8.74
CA TYR A 64 3.27 -4.44 -8.75
C TYR A 64 1.93 -5.12 -8.42
N TYR A 65 1.67 -6.31 -8.97
CA TYR A 65 0.47 -7.07 -8.63
C TYR A 65 0.41 -7.44 -7.13
N VAL A 66 1.51 -7.97 -6.59
CA VAL A 66 1.57 -8.35 -5.17
C VAL A 66 1.45 -7.12 -4.27
N GLY A 67 2.11 -6.01 -4.63
CA GLY A 67 1.99 -4.75 -3.91
C GLY A 67 0.56 -4.23 -3.87
N ILE A 68 -0.07 -4.11 -5.04
CA ILE A 68 -1.46 -3.64 -5.16
C ILE A 68 -2.40 -4.54 -4.36
N ALA A 69 -2.30 -5.87 -4.53
CA ALA A 69 -3.15 -6.81 -3.82
C ALA A 69 -2.97 -6.71 -2.29
N GLY A 70 -1.72 -6.66 -1.82
CA GLY A 70 -1.42 -6.49 -0.39
C GLY A 70 -1.99 -5.18 0.17
N THR A 71 -1.84 -4.08 -0.56
CA THR A 71 -2.39 -2.78 -0.14
C THR A 71 -3.93 -2.78 -0.14
N ILE A 72 -4.59 -3.39 -1.13
CA ILE A 72 -6.06 -3.53 -1.14
C ILE A 72 -6.55 -4.30 0.08
N ILE A 73 -5.84 -5.36 0.47
CA ILE A 73 -6.18 -6.12 1.68
C ILE A 73 -6.08 -5.23 2.93
N LEU A 74 -5.03 -4.41 3.05
CA LEU A 74 -4.89 -3.48 4.19
C LEU A 74 -6.03 -2.46 4.25
N ILE A 75 -6.36 -1.83 3.12
CA ILE A 75 -7.50 -0.90 3.01
C ILE A 75 -8.81 -1.61 3.38
N GLY A 76 -9.02 -2.82 2.88
CA GLY A 76 -10.21 -3.62 3.15
C GLY A 76 -10.36 -3.98 4.63
N LEU A 77 -9.26 -4.35 5.30
CA LEU A 77 -9.24 -4.60 6.74
C LEU A 77 -9.55 -3.33 7.54
N TRP A 78 -8.98 -2.18 7.15
CA TRP A 78 -9.29 -0.90 7.79
C TRP A 78 -10.76 -0.53 7.60
N ALA A 79 -11.28 -0.58 6.38
CA ALA A 79 -12.67 -0.26 6.06
C ALA A 79 -13.65 -1.21 6.78
N GLY A 80 -13.36 -2.51 6.84
CA GLY A 80 -14.19 -3.50 7.53
C GLY A 80 -14.37 -3.21 9.01
N THR A 81 -13.35 -2.67 9.68
CA THR A 81 -13.48 -2.25 11.09
C THR A 81 -14.27 -0.94 11.29
N ARG A 82 -14.58 -0.21 10.22
CA ARG A 82 -15.40 1.03 10.21
C ARG A 82 -16.83 0.76 9.75
N VAL A 83 -17.13 -0.47 9.36
CA VAL A 83 -18.49 -0.97 9.23
C VAL A 83 -18.91 -1.53 10.59
N GLU A 84 -20.21 -1.53 10.85
CA GLU A 84 -20.77 -2.13 12.05
C GLU A 84 -20.37 -3.61 12.12
N ASN A 85 -19.63 -3.98 13.16
CA ASN A 85 -19.26 -5.37 13.39
C ASN A 85 -20.50 -6.16 13.82
N PRO A 86 -20.85 -7.28 13.16
CA PRO A 86 -22.01 -8.11 13.51
C PRO A 86 -22.02 -8.61 14.96
N ILE A 87 -20.86 -8.70 15.60
CA ILE A 87 -20.71 -9.18 16.98
C ILE A 87 -20.89 -8.05 17.99
N THR A 88 -20.32 -6.87 17.73
CA THR A 88 -20.29 -5.76 18.70
C THR A 88 -21.26 -4.63 18.38
N GLN A 89 -21.99 -4.73 17.25
CA GLN A 89 -22.95 -3.73 16.76
C GLN A 89 -22.40 -2.30 16.78
N ARG A 90 -21.10 -2.17 16.50
CA ARG A 90 -20.37 -0.89 16.60
C ARG A 90 -19.22 -0.83 15.61
N ALA A 91 -19.13 0.28 14.89
CA ALA A 91 -17.98 0.63 14.07
C ALA A 91 -16.88 1.31 14.90
N LEU A 92 -15.62 1.06 14.57
CA LEU A 92 -14.51 1.83 15.14
C LEU A 92 -14.52 3.27 14.61
N PRO A 93 -14.07 4.25 15.41
CA PRO A 93 -14.02 5.63 14.97
C PRO A 93 -13.04 5.82 13.80
N ILE A 94 -13.40 6.74 12.91
CA ILE A 94 -12.51 7.27 11.88
C ILE A 94 -11.57 8.26 12.56
N ASN A 95 -10.27 8.12 12.34
CA ASN A 95 -9.26 9.02 12.90
C ASN A 95 -8.34 9.57 11.81
N PRO A 96 -7.74 10.76 12.01
CA PRO A 96 -6.92 11.42 10.99
C PRO A 96 -5.72 10.60 10.53
N LEU A 97 -5.07 9.86 11.44
CA LEU A 97 -3.89 9.07 11.10
C LEU A 97 -4.25 7.88 10.23
N GLY A 98 -5.38 7.21 10.51
CA GLY A 98 -5.96 6.19 9.65
C GLY A 98 -6.27 6.74 8.27
N ILE A 99 -6.97 7.88 8.17
CA ILE A 99 -7.24 8.51 6.85
C ILE A 99 -5.94 8.81 6.10
N ALA A 100 -4.90 9.31 6.78
CA ALA A 100 -3.61 9.58 6.17
C ALA A 100 -2.96 8.30 5.61
N VAL A 101 -2.97 7.21 6.37
CA VAL A 101 -2.52 5.88 5.91
C VAL A 101 -3.24 5.48 4.63
N GLU A 102 -4.57 5.48 4.66
CA GLU A 102 -5.41 5.07 3.52
C GLU A 102 -5.15 5.95 2.29
N THR A 103 -4.94 7.25 2.48
CA THR A 103 -4.64 8.20 1.39
C THR A 103 -3.36 7.81 0.65
N PHE A 104 -2.27 7.51 1.39
CA PHE A 104 -1.01 7.09 0.79
C PHE A 104 -1.08 5.68 0.18
N GLN A 105 -1.89 4.79 0.76
CA GLN A 105 -2.15 3.46 0.19
C GLN A 105 -2.90 3.55 -1.14
N VAL A 106 -3.94 4.38 -1.22
CA VAL A 106 -4.66 4.64 -2.48
C VAL A 106 -3.74 5.28 -3.52
N ALA A 107 -2.91 6.25 -3.11
CA ALA A 107 -1.92 6.86 -4.00
C ALA A 107 -0.94 5.82 -4.56
N TYR A 108 -0.44 4.91 -3.71
CA TYR A 108 0.41 3.81 -4.14
C TYR A 108 -0.29 2.92 -5.18
N ILE A 109 -1.52 2.47 -4.90
CA ILE A 109 -2.30 1.60 -5.81
C ILE A 109 -2.50 2.29 -7.16
N ALA A 110 -2.90 3.57 -7.17
CA ALA A 110 -3.15 4.32 -8.39
C ALA A 110 -1.88 4.43 -9.25
N LEU A 111 -0.76 4.82 -8.65
CA LEU A 111 0.51 4.97 -9.36
C LEU A 111 1.08 3.62 -9.83
N ALA A 112 1.01 2.58 -9.00
CA ALA A 112 1.42 1.22 -9.37
C ALA A 112 0.58 0.67 -10.53
N SER A 113 -0.72 0.95 -10.55
CA SER A 113 -1.62 0.56 -11.65
C SER A 113 -1.26 1.29 -12.96
N ILE A 114 -0.94 2.59 -12.88
CA ILE A 114 -0.46 3.36 -14.04
C ILE A 114 0.85 2.80 -14.59
N ILE A 115 1.79 2.43 -13.72
CA ILE A 115 3.06 1.79 -14.11
C ILE A 115 2.80 0.49 -14.87
N LEU A 116 1.89 -0.34 -14.37
CA LEU A 116 1.53 -1.61 -14.98
C LEU A 116 0.84 -1.42 -16.35
N ALA A 117 -0.06 -0.44 -16.48
CA ALA A 117 -0.69 -0.11 -17.76
C ALA A 117 0.32 0.35 -18.81
N LYS A 118 1.27 1.23 -18.44
CA LYS A 118 2.35 1.67 -19.35
C LYS A 118 3.29 0.53 -19.74
N TRP A 119 3.46 -0.45 -18.85
CA TRP A 119 4.25 -1.64 -19.14
C TRP A 119 3.66 -2.44 -20.31
N SER A 120 2.35 -2.68 -20.31
CA SER A 120 1.69 -3.49 -21.35
C SER A 120 1.78 -2.82 -22.73
N GLU A 121 1.59 -1.50 -22.80
CA GLU A 121 1.73 -0.70 -24.03
C GLU A 121 3.13 -0.80 -24.63
N THR A 122 4.18 -0.69 -23.80
CA THR A 122 5.57 -0.74 -24.26
C THR A 122 5.89 -2.10 -24.90
N LYS A 123 5.41 -3.19 -24.30
CA LYS A 123 5.57 -4.56 -24.84
C LYS A 123 4.78 -4.78 -26.13
N ALA A 124 3.57 -4.22 -26.23
CA ALA A 124 2.76 -4.31 -27.44
C ALA A 124 3.45 -3.64 -28.63
N LYS A 125 3.96 -2.42 -28.44
CA LYS A 125 4.74 -1.70 -29.46
C LYS A 125 6.00 -2.47 -29.87
N ALA A 126 6.74 -3.02 -28.92
CA ALA A 126 7.95 -3.81 -29.20
C ALA A 126 7.69 -5.14 -29.95
N LYS A 127 6.44 -5.61 -30.04
CA LYS A 127 6.06 -6.81 -30.83
C LYS A 127 5.60 -6.45 -32.25
N MET A 128 5.29 -5.17 -32.51
CA MET A 128 4.82 -4.67 -33.80
C MET A 128 5.95 -4.19 -34.73
N HIS A 129 7.17 -4.14 -34.22
CA HIS A 129 8.42 -3.84 -34.94
C HIS A 129 9.34 -5.04 -34.85
#